data_AF-A0A380H021-F1
#
_entry.id   AF-A0A380H021-F1
#
_cell.length_a   1.000
_cell.length_b   1.000
_cell.length_c   1.000
_cell.angle_alpha   90.00
_cell.angle_beta   90.00
_cell.angle_gamma   90.00
#
_symmetry.space_group_name_H-M   'P 1'
#
loop_
_entity.id
_entity.type
_entity.pdbx_description
1 polymer ?
#
loop_
_entity_poly.entity_id
_entity_poly.type
_entity_poly.pdbx_seq_one_letter_code
_entity_poly.pdbx_strand_id
1 'polypeptide(L)'
;MEAGKVFYRQGFVQTGRVYFKLVVKGKGRHGSSPHMANDAIVAGTHFVTTAQTIVSRRLSPFETGVVTIGSRDNLMSLKIK
;
A
#
# COMPACT_ATOMS: atom_id res chain seq x y z
N MET A 1 18.28 -21.95 -18.98
CA MET A 1 17.97 -23.31 -18.47
C MET A 1 18.16 -24.27 -19.62
N GLU A 2 18.87 -25.37 -19.38
CA GLU A 2 19.10 -26.41 -20.39
C GLU A 2 17.80 -27.22 -20.60
N ALA A 3 17.45 -27.54 -21.84
CA ALA A 3 16.26 -28.31 -22.15
C ALA A 3 16.39 -29.76 -21.63
N GLY A 4 15.28 -30.36 -21.18
CA GLY A 4 15.26 -31.74 -20.69
C GLY A 4 15.57 -31.93 -19.20
N LYS A 5 15.80 -30.86 -18.42
CA LYS A 5 15.98 -30.92 -16.96
C LYS A 5 14.77 -30.32 -16.22
N VAL A 6 14.24 -31.07 -15.25
CA VAL A 6 13.16 -30.63 -14.34
C VAL A 6 13.79 -30.21 -13.02
N PHE A 7 13.43 -29.02 -12.53
CA PHE A 7 13.87 -28.48 -11.25
C PHE A 7 12.67 -28.30 -10.33
N TYR A 8 12.85 -28.61 -9.04
CA TYR A 8 11.86 -28.37 -8.00
C TYR A 8 12.54 -27.75 -6.78
N ARG A 9 11.79 -27.00 -5.99
CA ARG A 9 12.24 -26.39 -4.74
C ARG A 9 11.24 -26.74 -3.65
N GLN A 10 11.74 -27.14 -2.49
CA GLN A 10 10.91 -27.40 -1.32
C GLN A 10 10.46 -26.06 -0.70
N GLY A 11 9.17 -25.97 -0.33
CA GLY A 11 8.57 -24.77 0.25
C GLY A 11 7.86 -23.85 -0.76
N PHE A 12 7.50 -22.64 -0.33
CA PHE A 12 6.77 -21.67 -1.16
C PHE A 12 7.66 -21.07 -2.25
N VAL A 13 7.15 -21.03 -3.47
CA VAL A 13 7.88 -20.54 -4.66
C VAL A 13 7.42 -19.13 -5.07
N GLN A 14 6.21 -18.72 -4.66
CA GLN A 14 5.60 -17.43 -5.00
C GLN A 14 4.88 -16.83 -3.79
N THR A 15 4.70 -15.51 -3.81
CA THR A 15 4.00 -14.76 -2.77
C THR A 15 2.48 -14.76 -2.96
N GLY A 16 1.77 -14.68 -1.83
CA GLY A 16 0.33 -14.38 -1.83
C GLY A 16 0.05 -12.94 -2.27
N ARG A 17 -1.20 -12.62 -2.59
CA ARG A 17 -1.58 -11.26 -2.97
C ARG A 17 -2.97 -10.89 -2.47
N VAL A 18 -3.08 -9.72 -1.84
CA VAL A 18 -4.35 -9.11 -1.43
C VAL A 18 -4.40 -7.65 -1.88
N TYR A 19 -5.61 -7.15 -2.09
CA TYR A 19 -5.87 -5.73 -2.39
C TYR A 19 -6.94 -5.17 -1.45
N PHE A 20 -6.86 -3.86 -1.17
CA PHE A 20 -7.93 -3.13 -0.51
C PHE A 20 -8.23 -1.81 -1.21
N LYS A 21 -9.41 -1.25 -0.91
CA LYS A 21 -9.81 0.11 -1.30
C LYS A 21 -10.04 0.95 -0.05
N LEU A 22 -9.36 2.10 0.05
CA LEU A 22 -9.52 3.06 1.13
C LEU A 22 -10.11 4.37 0.58
N VAL A 23 -11.17 4.85 1.21
CA VAL A 23 -11.80 6.13 0.91
C VAL A 23 -11.57 7.09 2.07
N VAL A 24 -10.81 8.16 1.82
CA VAL A 24 -10.57 9.23 2.80
C VAL A 24 -11.59 10.33 2.58
N LYS A 25 -12.54 10.47 3.50
CA LYS A 25 -13.61 11.49 3.41
C LYS A 25 -13.16 12.78 4.11
N GLY A 26 -12.97 13.84 3.32
CA GLY A 26 -12.74 15.20 3.82
C GLY A 26 -14.00 16.05 3.80
N LYS A 27 -13.82 17.35 4.06
CA LYS A 27 -14.85 18.40 3.99
C LYS A 27 -14.29 19.58 3.21
N GLY A 28 -14.84 19.84 2.02
CA GLY A 28 -14.46 20.98 1.19
C GLY A 28 -14.98 22.33 1.72
N ARG A 29 -14.15 23.36 1.60
CA ARG A 29 -14.47 24.79 1.80
C ARG A 29 -13.62 25.63 0.84
N HIS A 30 -13.82 26.94 0.88
CA HIS A 30 -13.00 27.88 0.13
C HIS A 30 -11.51 27.65 0.44
N GLY A 31 -10.66 27.62 -0.58
CA GLY A 31 -9.24 27.28 -0.43
C GLY A 31 -8.46 28.22 0.50
N SER A 32 -8.91 29.47 0.62
CA SER A 32 -8.36 30.45 1.57
C SER A 32 -8.88 30.31 3.01
N SER A 33 -9.81 29.40 3.28
CA SER A 33 -10.38 29.17 4.61
C SER A 33 -10.16 27.72 5.09
N PRO A 34 -8.89 27.27 5.19
CA PRO A 34 -8.58 25.88 5.50
C PRO A 34 -9.06 25.44 6.89
N HIS A 35 -9.15 26.36 7.86
CA HIS A 35 -9.66 26.09 9.21
C HIS A 35 -11.13 25.65 9.23
N MET A 36 -11.90 25.92 8.17
CA MET A 36 -13.29 25.46 8.03
C MET A 36 -13.39 24.13 7.25
N ALA A 37 -12.28 23.69 6.64
CA ALA A 37 -12.17 22.50 5.82
C ALA A 37 -11.60 21.31 6.61
N ASN A 38 -11.73 20.12 6.04
CA ASN A 38 -10.93 18.97 6.41
C ASN A 38 -10.34 18.37 5.12
N ASP A 39 -9.04 18.53 4.94
CA ASP A 39 -8.37 18.23 3.67
C ASP A 39 -8.06 16.73 3.53
N ALA A 40 -8.78 16.06 2.62
CA ALA A 40 -8.58 14.65 2.31
C ALA A 40 -7.22 14.37 1.65
N ILE A 41 -6.64 15.34 0.93
CA ILE A 41 -5.33 15.20 0.29
C ILE A 41 -4.25 15.13 1.35
N VAL A 42 -4.29 16.04 2.33
CA VAL A 42 -3.35 16.06 3.46
C VAL A 42 -3.47 14.76 4.26
N ALA A 43 -4.68 14.40 4.68
CA ALA A 43 -4.93 13.17 5.44
C ALA A 43 -4.46 11.91 4.69
N GLY A 44 -4.77 11.80 3.39
CA GLY A 44 -4.34 10.69 2.56
C GLY A 44 -2.82 10.60 2.41
N THR A 45 -2.12 11.73 2.28
CA THR A 45 -0.66 11.75 2.20
C THR A 45 -0.02 11.28 3.51
N HIS A 46 -0.52 11.74 4.65
CA HIS A 46 -0.06 11.24 5.95
C HIS A 46 -0.27 9.73 6.11
N PHE A 47 -1.43 9.22 5.67
CA PHE A 47 -1.68 7.77 5.65
C PHE A 47 -0.64 7.02 4.82
N VAL A 48 -0.32 7.49 3.60
CA VAL A 48 0.69 6.86 2.73
C VAL A 48 2.06 6.78 3.42
N THR A 49 2.47 7.87 4.08
CA THR A 49 3.72 7.92 4.84
C THR A 49 3.73 6.90 5.99
N THR A 50 2.66 6.88 6.79
CA THR A 50 2.55 5.93 7.91
C THR A 50 2.45 4.49 7.43
N ALA A 51 1.81 4.21 6.30
CA ALA A 51 1.68 2.87 5.74
C ALA A 51 3.05 2.24 5.41
N GLN A 52 4.08 3.03 5.10
CA GLN A 52 5.44 2.51 4.89
C GLN A 52 6.04 1.85 6.13
N THR A 53 5.52 2.16 7.32
CA THR A 53 5.96 1.54 8.58
C THR A 53 5.53 0.08 8.72
N ILE A 54 4.53 -0.37 7.95
CA ILE A 54 4.10 -1.77 7.96
C ILE A 54 5.28 -2.67 7.56
N VAL A 55 5.91 -2.40 6.41
CA VAL A 55 7.04 -3.21 5.96
C VAL A 55 8.30 -2.90 6.75
N SER A 56 8.60 -1.62 7.00
CA SER A 56 9.88 -1.24 7.61
C SER A 56 9.96 -1.47 9.12
N ARG A 57 8.84 -1.64 9.83
CA ARG A 57 8.81 -1.73 11.30
C ARG A 57 7.88 -2.80 11.88
N ARG A 58 6.98 -3.41 11.10
CA ARG A 58 6.04 -4.42 11.60
C ARG A 58 6.32 -5.83 11.10
N LEU A 59 6.99 -5.99 9.96
CA LEU A 59 7.46 -7.28 9.48
C LEU A 59 8.82 -7.62 10.07
N SER A 60 9.08 -8.92 10.30
CA SER A 60 10.43 -9.39 10.58
C SER A 60 11.34 -9.04 9.40
N PRO A 61 12.62 -8.65 9.65
CA PRO A 61 13.58 -8.44 8.57
C PRO A 61 13.86 -9.70 7.73
N PHE A 62 13.48 -10.88 8.23
CA PHE A 62 13.59 -12.16 7.52
C PHE A 62 12.31 -12.55 6.75
N GLU A 63 11.24 -11.79 6.91
CA GLU A 63 9.98 -11.98 6.17
C GLU A 63 9.98 -11.11 4.91
N THR A 64 9.37 -11.62 3.85
CA THR A 64 9.17 -10.86 2.60
C THR A 64 7.76 -10.28 2.61
N GLY A 65 7.65 -8.96 2.43
CA GLY A 65 6.38 -8.29 2.24
C GLY A 65 6.53 -6.99 1.45
N VAL A 66 5.50 -6.64 0.68
CA VAL A 66 5.45 -5.43 -0.15
C VAL A 66 4.13 -4.73 0.10
N VAL A 67 4.17 -3.42 0.30
CA VAL A 67 3.01 -2.53 0.42
C VAL A 67 3.10 -1.49 -0.69
N THR A 68 2.18 -1.53 -1.66
CA THR A 68 2.17 -0.59 -2.80
C THR A 68 0.87 0.19 -2.86
N ILE A 69 0.94 1.52 -2.80
CA ILE A 69 -0.19 2.41 -3.12
C ILE A 69 -0.18 2.64 -4.63
N GLY A 70 -1.06 1.94 -5.36
CA GLY A 70 -0.99 1.84 -6.82
C GLY A 70 -1.85 2.83 -7.61
N SER A 71 -2.81 3.48 -6.97
CA SER A 71 -3.60 4.56 -7.56
C SER A 71 -3.96 5.57 -6.49
N ARG A 72 -4.02 6.84 -6.90
CA ARG A 72 -4.45 7.98 -6.11
C ARG A 72 -5.60 8.69 -6.81
N ASP A 73 -6.66 7.94 -7.12
CA ASP A 73 -7.97 8.52 -7.38
C ASP A 73 -8.71 8.72 -6.04
N ASN A 74 -9.97 9.17 -6.06
CA ASN A 74 -10.87 9.22 -4.88
C ASN A 74 -11.02 7.86 -4.14
N LEU A 75 -10.31 6.81 -4.57
CA LEU A 75 -10.10 5.52 -3.92
C LEU A 75 -8.61 5.14 -3.97
N MET A 76 -7.98 4.94 -2.82
CA MET A 76 -6.62 4.37 -2.74
C MET A 76 -6.70 2.85 -2.86
N SER A 77 -5.98 2.25 -3.81
CA SER A 77 -5.79 0.80 -3.87
C SER A 77 -4.40 0.40 -3.37
N LEU A 78 -4.33 -0.38 -2.28
CA LEU A 78 -3.07 -0.96 -1.82
C LEU A 78 -2.94 -2.41 -2.31
N LYS A 79 -1.76 -2.79 -2.80
CA LYS A 79 -1.37 -4.19 -3.00
C LYS A 79 -0.44 -4.61 -1.88
N ILE A 80 -0.82 -5.68 -1.17
CA ILE A 80 0.08 -6.40 -0.26
C ILE A 80 0.57 -7.64 -1.02
N LYS A 81 1.89 -7.78 -1.19
CA LYS A 81 2.53 -9.03 -1.63
C LYS A 81 3.38 -9.60 -0.51
#